data_AF-A0A0G1Q4N6-F1
#
_entry.id   AF-A0A0G1Q4N6-F1
#
_cell.length_a   1.000
_cell.length_b   1.000
_cell.length_c   1.000
_cell.angle_alpha   90.00
_cell.angle_beta   90.00
_cell.angle_gamma   90.00
#
_symmetry.space_group_name_H-M   'P 1'
#
loop_
_entity.id
_entity.type
_entity.pdbx_description
1 polymer ?
#
loop_
_entity_poly.entity_id
_entity_poly.type
_entity_poly.pdbx_seq_one_letter_code
_entity_poly.pdbx_strand_id
1 'polypeptide(L)'
;MLVEGDVVKVLPVKETKQTPALWGLTRALIANMVDGVVKKFEKKLEISGIGYQASVQGGDLVLKIGFTHPVAIVIPDGVEVKVEKNIVVITGRDKEAVGQFAAS
;
A
#
# COMPACT_ATOMS: atom_id res chain seq x y z
N MET A 1 19.91 17.41 -1.24
CA MET A 1 19.98 16.01 -0.79
C MET A 1 21.43 15.59 -0.92
N LEU A 2 22.08 15.25 0.19
CA LEU A 2 23.45 14.74 0.18
C LEU A 2 23.39 13.26 0.55
N VAL A 3 24.00 12.41 -0.27
CA VAL A 3 24.17 10.99 0.01
C VAL A 3 25.61 10.82 0.47
N GLU A 4 25.81 10.61 1.77
CA GLU A 4 27.11 10.24 2.34
C GLU A 4 27.04 8.75 2.70
N GLY A 5 27.56 7.88 1.82
CA GLY A 5 27.61 6.43 2.06
C GLY A 5 26.23 5.79 2.27
N ASP A 6 26.02 5.18 3.45
CA ASP A 6 24.81 4.43 3.86
C ASP A 6 23.68 5.32 4.39
N VAL A 7 23.89 6.64 4.52
CA VAL A 7 22.93 7.55 5.18
C VAL A 7 22.49 8.67 4.23
N VAL A 8 21.17 8.77 4.04
CA VAL A 8 20.54 9.84 3.24
C VAL A 8 20.21 11.03 4.13
N LYS A 9 20.93 12.15 3.96
CA LYS A 9 20.63 13.41 4.65
C LYS A 9 19.80 14.33 3.76
N VAL A 10 18.59 14.64 4.23
CA VAL A 10 17.72 15.67 3.64
C VAL A 10 18.03 16.98 4.38
N LEU A 11 18.47 18.02 3.68
CA LEU A 11 18.74 19.35 4.25
C LEU A 11 17.82 20.38 3.59
N PRO A 12 17.14 21.24 4.37
CA PRO A 12 16.35 22.34 3.80
C PRO A 12 17.26 23.42 3.22
N VAL A 13 16.92 23.93 2.03
CA VAL A 13 17.70 24.98 1.32
C VAL A 13 17.24 26.41 1.67
N LYS A 14 15.99 26.57 2.13
CA LYS A 14 15.40 27.84 2.55
C LYS A 14 14.52 27.64 3.78
N GLU A 15 14.66 28.49 4.78
CA GLU A 15 13.82 28.50 5.98
C GLU A 15 12.58 29.37 5.77
N THR A 16 11.48 28.72 5.39
CA THR A 16 10.14 29.29 5.26
C THR A 16 9.23 28.58 6.27
N LYS A 17 8.08 29.16 6.66
CA LYS A 17 7.11 28.50 7.57
C LYS A 17 6.70 27.08 7.15
N GLN A 18 6.72 26.77 5.86
CA GLN A 18 6.38 25.45 5.31
C GLN A 18 7.57 24.47 5.25
N THR A 19 8.80 24.98 5.36
CA THR A 19 10.03 24.18 5.27
C THR A 19 10.09 23.02 6.28
N PRO A 20 9.75 23.19 7.58
CA PRO A 20 9.79 22.08 8.52
C PRO A 20 8.79 20.97 8.17
N ALA A 21 7.60 21.34 7.69
CA ALA A 21 6.57 20.38 7.30
C ALA A 21 6.98 19.57 6.06
N LEU A 22 7.49 20.25 5.03
CA LEU A 22 7.99 19.60 3.82
C LEU A 22 9.21 18.72 4.11
N TRP A 23 10.11 19.17 4.98
CA TRP A 23 11.28 18.40 5.35
C TRP A 23 10.92 17.10 6.07
N GLY A 24 9.99 17.15 7.03
CA GLY A 24 9.47 15.96 7.70
C GLY A 24 8.78 14.99 6.73
N LEU A 25 7.97 15.53 5.81
CA LEU A 25 7.30 14.75 4.77
C LEU A 25 8.31 14.04 3.86
N THR A 26 9.29 14.76 3.32
CA THR A 26 10.31 14.18 2.42
C THR A 26 11.13 13.12 3.13
N ARG A 27 11.50 13.33 4.40
CA ARG A 27 12.19 12.31 5.21
C ARG A 27 11.35 11.05 5.36
N ALA A 28 10.06 11.21 5.67
CA ALA A 28 9.14 10.08 5.85
C ALA A 28 8.90 9.32 4.54
N LEU A 29 8.74 10.02 3.41
CA LEU A 29 8.59 9.40 2.10
C LEU A 29 9.81 8.57 1.72
N ILE A 30 11.02 9.11 1.88
CA ILE A 30 12.26 8.37 1.59
C ILE A 30 12.38 7.15 2.49
N ALA A 31 12.12 7.29 3.80
CA ALA A 31 12.15 6.15 4.72
C ALA A 31 11.15 5.06 4.31
N ASN A 32 9.92 5.44 3.95
CA ASN A 32 8.90 4.50 3.49
C ASN A 32 9.28 3.82 2.17
N MET A 33 9.96 4.52 1.25
CA MET A 33 10.46 3.91 0.00
C MET A 33 11.55 2.87 0.29
N VAL A 34 12.45 3.14 1.22
CA VAL A 34 13.51 2.19 1.63
C VAL A 34 12.89 0.98 2.36
N ASP A 35 12.03 1.23 3.36
CA ASP A 35 11.32 0.17 4.07
C ASP A 35 10.49 -0.67 3.11
N GLY A 36 9.79 -0.09 2.13
CA GLY A 36 8.95 -0.82 1.18
C GLY A 36 9.69 -1.80 0.27
N VAL A 37 10.96 -1.54 -0.02
CA VAL A 37 11.83 -2.45 -0.79
C VAL A 37 12.37 -3.58 0.09
N VAL A 38 12.70 -3.29 1.36
CA VAL A 38 13.27 -4.28 2.30
C VAL A 38 12.19 -5.14 2.94
N LYS A 39 11.12 -4.51 3.42
CA LYS A 39 9.97 -5.09 4.10
C LYS A 39 8.72 -4.65 3.33
N LYS A 40 8.28 -5.47 2.38
CA LYS A 40 7.02 -5.27 1.64
C LYS A 40 5.91 -4.86 2.62
N PHE A 41 5.14 -3.84 2.27
CA PHE A 41 4.00 -3.40 3.08
C PHE A 41 2.89 -4.44 3.00
N GLU A 42 2.26 -4.74 4.14
CA GLU A 42 1.15 -5.68 4.24
C GLU A 42 -0.06 -4.98 4.88
N LYS A 43 -1.24 -5.15 4.27
CA LYS A 43 -2.53 -4.82 4.87
C LYS A 43 -3.43 -6.05 4.87
N LYS A 44 -4.02 -6.37 6.02
CA LYS A 44 -5.01 -7.43 6.17
C LYS A 44 -6.40 -6.81 6.29
N LEU A 45 -7.30 -7.25 5.43
CA LEU A 45 -8.72 -6.89 5.43
C LEU A 45 -9.50 -8.14 5.79
N GLU A 46 -10.34 -8.05 6.81
CA GLU A 46 -11.22 -9.16 7.21
C GLU A 46 -12.62 -8.94 6.65
N ILE A 47 -13.14 -9.94 5.96
CA ILE A 47 -14.50 -9.95 5.43
C ILE A 47 -15.41 -10.62 6.46
N SER A 48 -16.30 -9.82 7.05
CA SER A 48 -17.32 -10.29 7.98
C SER A 48 -18.70 -10.28 7.32
N GLY A 49 -19.28 -11.45 7.12
CA GLY A 49 -20.65 -11.61 6.62
C GLY A 49 -20.97 -13.03 6.18
N ILE A 50 -22.23 -13.43 6.29
CA ILE A 50 -22.70 -14.78 5.93
C ILE A 50 -22.85 -14.84 4.40
N GLY A 51 -22.08 -15.71 3.75
CA GLY A 51 -22.08 -15.86 2.29
C GLY A 51 -21.16 -14.91 1.54
N TYR A 52 -20.30 -14.16 2.24
CA TYR A 52 -19.30 -13.32 1.61
C TYR A 52 -18.02 -14.10 1.28
N GLN A 53 -17.53 -13.96 0.06
CA GLN A 53 -16.33 -14.65 -0.39
C GLN A 53 -15.48 -13.74 -1.27
N ALA A 54 -14.18 -13.71 -1.01
CA ALA A 54 -13.19 -13.15 -1.92
C ALA A 54 -12.44 -14.28 -2.63
N SER A 55 -12.02 -14.06 -3.87
CA SER A 55 -11.22 -15.01 -4.63
C SER A 55 -10.35 -14.26 -5.63
N VAL A 56 -9.09 -14.66 -5.79
CA VAL A 56 -8.21 -14.10 -6.82
C VAL A 56 -8.32 -14.97 -8.06
N GLN A 57 -8.67 -14.38 -9.21
CA GLN A 57 -8.76 -15.06 -10.50
C GLN A 57 -8.00 -14.26 -11.56
N GLY A 58 -6.99 -14.86 -12.17
CA GLY A 58 -6.32 -14.29 -13.35
C GLY A 58 -5.59 -12.95 -13.16
N GLY A 59 -5.38 -12.49 -11.92
CA GLY A 59 -4.86 -11.15 -11.62
C GLY A 59 -5.92 -10.16 -11.14
N ASP A 60 -7.18 -10.58 -11.05
CA ASP A 60 -8.29 -9.79 -10.51
C ASP A 60 -8.74 -10.34 -9.15
N LEU A 61 -9.07 -9.44 -8.23
CA LEU A 61 -9.74 -9.75 -6.97
C LEU A 61 -11.26 -9.74 -7.18
N VAL A 62 -11.88 -10.91 -7.11
CA VAL A 62 -13.34 -11.08 -7.24
C VAL A 62 -13.98 -11.14 -5.86
N LEU A 63 -14.83 -10.16 -5.55
CA LEU A 63 -15.61 -10.10 -4.32
C LEU A 63 -17.08 -10.48 -4.58
N LYS A 64 -17.57 -11.43 -3.79
CA LYS A 64 -18.98 -11.80 -3.68
C LYS A 64 -19.47 -11.36 -2.32
N ILE A 65 -19.98 -10.14 -2.21
CA ILE A 65 -20.42 -9.53 -0.95
C ILE A 65 -21.93 -9.25 -0.94
N GLY A 66 -22.74 -10.21 -1.43
CA GLY A 66 -24.20 -10.09 -1.44
C GLY A 66 -24.78 -9.21 -2.56
N PHE A 67 -23.96 -8.76 -3.51
CA PHE A 67 -24.43 -8.15 -4.76
C PHE A 67 -24.87 -9.22 -5.77
N THR A 68 -25.83 -8.87 -6.63
CA THR A 68 -26.35 -9.76 -7.68
C THR A 68 -25.26 -10.22 -8.66
N HIS A 69 -24.26 -9.38 -8.91
CA HIS A 69 -23.11 -9.69 -9.76
C HIS A 69 -21.81 -9.60 -8.96
N PRO A 70 -20.84 -10.50 -9.23
CA PRO A 70 -19.53 -10.44 -8.61
C PRO A 70 -18.78 -9.16 -9.03
N VAL A 71 -18.13 -8.51 -8.09
CA VAL A 71 -17.28 -7.33 -8.34
C VAL A 71 -15.86 -7.81 -8.58
N ALA A 72 -15.32 -7.58 -9.78
CA ALA A 72 -13.92 -7.86 -10.10
C ALA A 72 -13.10 -6.57 -10.05
N ILE A 73 -12.02 -6.58 -9.26
CA ILE A 73 -11.11 -5.45 -9.10
C ILE A 73 -9.74 -5.86 -9.67
N VAL A 74 -9.24 -5.11 -10.65
CA VAL A 74 -7.94 -5.37 -11.27
C VAL A 74 -6.82 -5.02 -10.29
N ILE A 75 -5.92 -5.97 -10.04
CA ILE A 75 -4.78 -5.74 -9.15
C ILE A 75 -3.72 -4.91 -9.90
N PRO A 76 -3.32 -3.74 -9.37
CA PRO A 76 -2.30 -2.91 -10.01
C PRO A 76 -0.91 -3.53 -9.91
N ASP A 77 -0.05 -3.17 -10.86
CA ASP A 77 1.31 -3.70 -10.96
C ASP A 77 2.16 -3.34 -9.71
N GLY A 78 2.82 -4.32 -9.12
CA GLY A 78 3.60 -4.16 -7.88
C GLY A 78 2.81 -4.30 -6.57
N VAL A 79 1.53 -4.69 -6.66
CA VAL A 79 0.70 -5.14 -5.53
C VAL A 79 0.35 -6.62 -5.73
N GLU A 80 0.55 -7.42 -4.70
CA GLU A 80 0.20 -8.84 -4.64
C GLU A 80 -0.95 -9.03 -3.65
N VAL A 81 -2.04 -9.68 -4.07
CA VAL A 81 -3.19 -9.97 -3.20
C VAL A 81 -3.29 -11.46 -2.95
N LYS A 82 -3.39 -11.85 -1.69
CA LYS A 82 -3.62 -13.22 -1.24
C LYS A 82 -4.94 -13.28 -0.47
N VAL A 83 -5.74 -14.30 -0.73
CA VAL A 83 -6.99 -14.52 0.00
C VAL A 83 -6.86 -15.80 0.80
N GLU A 84 -6.99 -15.67 2.11
CA GLU A 84 -6.98 -16.78 3.06
C GLU A 84 -8.34 -16.84 3.78
N LYS A 85 -9.24 -17.68 3.24
CA LYS A 85 -10.63 -17.81 3.70
C LYS A 85 -11.40 -16.48 3.66
N ASN A 86 -11.46 -15.79 4.80
CA ASN A 86 -12.14 -14.50 4.97
C ASN A 86 -11.18 -13.32 5.08
N ILE A 87 -9.86 -13.56 5.04
CA ILE A 87 -8.85 -12.51 5.18
C ILE A 87 -8.22 -12.25 3.81
N VAL A 88 -8.34 -11.03 3.32
CA VAL A 88 -7.63 -10.54 2.14
C VAL A 88 -6.35 -9.85 2.60
N VAL A 89 -5.21 -10.42 2.24
CA VAL A 89 -3.89 -9.90 2.54
C VAL A 89 -3.36 -9.22 1.28
N ILE A 90 -3.24 -7.91 1.32
CA ILE A 90 -2.68 -7.08 0.25
C ILE A 90 -1.23 -6.78 0.63
N THR A 91 -0.30 -7.15 -0.24
CA THR A 91 1.13 -6.89 -0.07
C THR A 91 1.66 -6.06 -1.23
N GLY A 92 2.67 -5.21 -1.00
CA GLY A 92 3.25 -4.44 -2.09
C GLY A 92 4.47 -3.64 -1.67
N ARG A 93 5.19 -3.11 -2.67
CA ARG A 93 6.39 -2.28 -2.46
C ARG A 93 6.06 -0.85 -2.04
N ASP A 94 4.84 -0.39 -2.33
CA ASP A 94 4.42 0.99 -2.15
C ASP A 94 3.25 1.08 -1.16
N LYS A 95 3.43 1.87 -0.10
CA LYS A 95 2.44 2.04 0.97
C LYS A 95 1.20 2.79 0.51
N GLU A 96 1.34 3.76 -0.39
CA GLU A 96 0.21 4.50 -0.95
C GLU A 96 -0.60 3.59 -1.87
N ALA A 97 0.06 2.84 -2.78
CA ALA A 97 -0.64 1.93 -3.68
C ALA A 97 -1.37 0.81 -2.93
N VAL A 98 -0.72 0.17 -1.95
CA VAL A 98 -1.34 -0.85 -1.08
C VAL A 98 -2.51 -0.25 -0.28
N GLY A 99 -2.34 0.98 0.22
CA GLY A 99 -3.36 1.68 0.98
C GLY A 99 -4.58 2.06 0.13
N GLN A 100 -4.35 2.56 -1.09
CA GLN A 100 -5.38 2.97 -2.03
C GLN A 100 -6.16 1.77 -2.56
N PHE A 101 -5.46 0.69 -2.93
CA PHE A 101 -6.11 -0.55 -3.36
C PHE A 101 -6.93 -1.20 -2.22
N ALA A 102 -6.45 -1.13 -0.98
CA ALA A 102 -7.21 -1.60 0.17
C ALA A 102 -8.47 -0.78 0.50
N ALA A 103 -8.55 0.47 0.01
CA ALA A 103 -9.67 1.37 0.27
C ALA A 103 -10.69 1.42 -0.88
N SER A 104 -10.30 0.95 -2.08
CA SER A 104 -11.11 0.97 -3.30
C SER A 104 -11.88 -0.32 -3.45
#